data_AF-A4HF20-F1
#
_entry.id   AF-A4HF20-F1
#
_cell.length_a   1.000
_cell.length_b   1.000
_cell.length_c   1.000
_cell.angle_alpha   90.00
_cell.angle_beta   90.00
_cell.angle_gamma   90.00
#
_symmetry.space_group_name_H-M   'P 1'
#
loop_
_entity.id
_entity.type
_entity.pdbx_description
1 polymer ?
#
loop_
_entity_poly.entity_id
_entity_poly.type
_entity_poly.pdbx_seq_one_letter_code
_entity_poly.pdbx_strand_id
1 'polypeptide(L)'
;MEMSIEALMEALAVLQQATALDFSGDVEDAVEMYIAAVTCLDAVAEVLPADLAETVKRNTEAIRRKIDILRRSRWTHEQTTLFPSFTIQFVPVPIPIEDYRVPRSPFSRVFWLMRLLKRSIHQGAFFTPSLYVSREVWMQNGSGASLRFVGAKIKYTSALCSAIEPLQSMKTLGDIEKTEVHLRRFVDIERELRSTLDSEIGRVKDAKQPKKSVWGTLTKKAKSWAHQESNYDVCLTWASRALEEGQLFERWHIYFAQAVKGVSPVPPGIQLILDLLQYIGVQLYSGLCVFLLHDMTMLVERYQCKCQKSVARLLPVESRLESGGASS
;
A
#
# COMPACT_ATOMS: atom_id res chain seq x y z
N MET A 1 1.17 -71.26 -1.63
CA MET A 1 1.05 -70.27 -2.72
C MET A 1 -0.40 -69.81 -2.88
N GLU A 2 -1.40 -70.70 -2.84
CA GLU A 2 -2.83 -70.26 -2.82
C GLU A 2 -3.17 -69.43 -1.57
N MET A 3 -2.77 -69.86 -0.37
CA MET A 3 -3.02 -69.09 0.87
C MET A 3 -2.38 -67.69 0.89
N SER A 4 -1.24 -67.48 0.21
CA SER A 4 -0.58 -66.16 0.13
C SER A 4 -1.28 -65.22 -0.85
N ILE A 5 -2.03 -65.75 -1.83
CA ILE A 5 -2.80 -64.95 -2.78
C ILE A 5 -4.09 -64.46 -2.12
N GLU A 6 -4.79 -65.32 -1.38
CA GLU A 6 -6.00 -64.94 -0.64
C GLU A 6 -5.71 -63.86 0.41
N ALA A 7 -4.63 -64.02 1.19
CA ALA A 7 -4.21 -63.02 2.18
C ALA A 7 -3.81 -61.69 1.53
N LEU A 8 -3.21 -61.73 0.33
CA LEU A 8 -2.89 -60.51 -0.43
C LEU A 8 -4.17 -59.81 -0.93
N MET A 9 -5.15 -60.56 -1.41
CA MET A 9 -6.44 -60.01 -1.85
C MET A 9 -7.19 -59.35 -0.70
N GLU A 10 -7.21 -59.98 0.48
CA GLU A 10 -7.80 -59.41 1.68
C GLU A 10 -7.09 -58.11 2.09
N ALA A 11 -5.75 -58.10 2.12
CA ALA A 11 -4.98 -56.91 2.43
C ALA A 11 -5.25 -55.74 1.45
N LEU A 12 -5.43 -56.05 0.16
CA LEU A 12 -5.78 -55.06 -0.86
C LEU A 12 -7.23 -54.54 -0.71
N ALA A 13 -8.17 -55.38 -0.27
CA ALA A 13 -9.53 -54.94 0.01
C ALA A 13 -9.58 -53.96 1.19
N VAL A 14 -8.84 -54.24 2.27
CA VAL A 14 -8.69 -53.31 3.41
C VAL A 14 -8.06 -51.99 2.96
N LEU A 15 -7.05 -52.04 2.08
CA LEU A 15 -6.43 -50.84 1.52
C LEU A 15 -7.41 -50.00 0.67
N GLN A 16 -8.26 -50.65 -0.11
CA GLN A 16 -9.30 -49.98 -0.89
C GLN A 16 -10.32 -49.29 0.02
N GLN A 17 -10.74 -49.95 1.11
CA GLN A 17 -11.63 -49.36 2.10
C GLN A 17 -11.00 -48.15 2.81
N ALA A 18 -9.72 -48.26 3.21
CA ALA A 18 -8.97 -47.14 3.79
C ALA A 18 -8.94 -45.93 2.85
N THR A 19 -8.76 -46.18 1.55
CA THR A 19 -8.74 -45.15 0.51
C THR A 19 -10.11 -44.51 0.30
N ALA A 20 -11.19 -45.29 0.37
CA ALA A 20 -12.54 -44.74 0.28
C ALA A 20 -12.86 -43.79 1.46
N LEU A 21 -12.44 -44.17 2.67
CA LEU A 21 -12.60 -43.35 3.89
C LEU A 21 -11.76 -42.05 3.82
N ASP A 22 -10.54 -42.13 3.29
CA ASP A 22 -9.70 -40.96 3.03
C ASP A 22 -10.39 -40.00 2.07
N PHE A 23 -10.97 -40.50 0.98
CA PHE A 23 -11.72 -39.68 0.02
C PHE A 23 -13.03 -39.09 0.57
N SER A 24 -13.68 -39.75 1.53
CA SER A 24 -14.86 -39.20 2.21
C SER A 24 -14.51 -38.18 3.29
N GLY A 25 -13.22 -37.99 3.60
CA GLY A 25 -12.75 -37.08 4.64
C GLY A 25 -12.83 -37.64 6.06
N ASP A 26 -13.09 -38.94 6.19
CA ASP A 26 -13.11 -39.63 7.49
C ASP A 26 -11.69 -40.09 7.86
N VAL A 27 -10.88 -39.11 8.29
CA VAL A 27 -9.43 -39.28 8.43
C VAL A 27 -9.06 -40.24 9.56
N GLU A 28 -9.86 -40.33 10.64
CA GLU A 28 -9.56 -41.24 11.76
C GLU A 28 -9.73 -42.69 11.32
N ASP A 29 -10.90 -43.04 10.77
CA ASP A 29 -11.19 -44.39 10.29
C ASP A 29 -10.28 -44.78 9.12
N ALA A 30 -9.95 -43.83 8.22
CA ALA A 30 -9.00 -44.06 7.15
C ALA A 30 -7.61 -44.45 7.67
N VAL A 31 -7.10 -43.74 8.70
CA VAL A 31 -5.78 -44.04 9.30
C VAL A 31 -5.79 -45.42 9.95
N GLU A 32 -6.85 -45.80 10.66
CA GLU A 32 -6.97 -47.13 11.26
C GLU A 32 -6.96 -48.23 10.19
N MET A 33 -7.73 -48.06 9.11
CA MET A 33 -7.78 -49.03 8.02
C MET A 33 -6.46 -49.10 7.24
N TYR A 34 -5.75 -47.99 7.05
CA TYR A 34 -4.41 -48.01 6.44
C TYR A 34 -3.39 -48.77 7.31
N ILE A 35 -3.46 -48.66 8.65
CA ILE A 35 -2.60 -49.43 9.56
C ILE A 35 -2.91 -50.93 9.48
N ALA A 36 -4.19 -51.28 9.43
CA ALA A 36 -4.62 -52.67 9.25
C ALA A 36 -4.10 -53.25 7.92
N ALA A 37 -4.24 -52.51 6.81
CA ALA A 37 -3.71 -52.91 5.51
C ALA A 37 -2.18 -53.10 5.52
N VAL A 38 -1.43 -52.18 6.14
CA VAL A 38 0.03 -52.29 6.30
C VAL A 38 0.41 -53.56 7.06
N THR A 39 -0.28 -53.84 8.17
CA THR A 39 -0.02 -55.01 9.01
C THR A 39 -0.23 -56.32 8.22
N CYS A 40 -1.32 -56.40 7.44
CA CYS A 40 -1.59 -57.56 6.59
C CYS A 40 -0.56 -57.70 5.46
N LEU A 41 -0.18 -56.61 4.79
CA LEU A 41 0.80 -56.62 3.70
C LEU A 41 2.21 -57.02 4.20
N ASP A 42 2.62 -56.57 5.38
CA ASP A 42 3.88 -57.00 5.99
C ASP A 42 3.88 -58.50 6.28
N ALA A 43 2.80 -59.03 6.85
CA ALA A 43 2.67 -60.46 7.12
C ALA A 43 2.68 -61.31 5.84
N VAL A 44 2.06 -60.83 4.77
CA VAL A 44 2.10 -61.47 3.44
C VAL A 44 3.51 -61.42 2.83
N ALA A 45 4.25 -60.32 3.01
CA ALA A 45 5.60 -60.18 2.45
C ALA A 45 6.60 -61.20 3.03
N GLU A 46 6.41 -61.66 4.27
CA GLU A 46 7.30 -62.65 4.91
C GLU A 46 7.16 -64.06 4.33
N VAL A 47 6.06 -64.36 3.63
CA VAL A 47 5.80 -65.69 3.04
C VAL A 47 5.92 -65.70 1.50
N LEU A 48 6.21 -64.57 0.88
CA LEU A 48 6.36 -64.43 -0.57
C LEU A 48 7.81 -64.69 -1.05
N PRO A 49 8.00 -65.09 -2.32
CA PRO A 49 9.30 -65.06 -2.98
C PRO A 49 9.95 -63.66 -2.88
N ALA A 50 11.28 -63.61 -2.79
CA ALA A 50 12.02 -62.39 -2.44
C ALA A 50 11.76 -61.19 -3.37
N ASP A 51 11.57 -61.44 -4.66
CA ASP A 51 11.25 -60.45 -5.69
C ASP A 51 9.85 -59.82 -5.49
N LEU A 52 8.86 -60.64 -5.14
CA LEU A 52 7.50 -60.19 -4.86
C LEU A 52 7.39 -59.55 -3.47
N ALA A 53 8.08 -60.11 -2.48
CA ALA A 53 8.15 -59.56 -1.12
C ALA A 53 8.72 -58.14 -1.11
N GLU A 54 9.80 -57.90 -1.88
CA GLU A 54 10.40 -56.58 -2.03
C GLU A 54 9.42 -55.57 -2.65
N THR A 55 8.62 -56.01 -3.63
CA THR A 55 7.59 -55.17 -4.26
C THR A 55 6.49 -54.81 -3.28
N VAL A 56 6.02 -55.77 -2.49
CA VAL A 56 5.03 -55.54 -1.43
C VAL A 56 5.59 -54.56 -0.38
N LYS A 57 6.81 -54.78 0.11
CA LYS A 57 7.47 -53.91 1.11
C LYS A 57 7.59 -52.46 0.63
N ARG A 58 7.93 -52.23 -0.65
CA ARG A 58 7.97 -50.88 -1.23
C ARG A 58 6.61 -50.19 -1.25
N ASN A 59 5.56 -50.92 -1.61
CA ASN A 59 4.21 -50.37 -1.63
C ASN A 59 3.69 -50.10 -0.21
N THR A 60 3.98 -50.99 0.75
CA THR A 60 3.67 -50.79 2.15
C THR A 60 4.31 -49.50 2.70
N GLU A 61 5.54 -49.19 2.28
CA GLU A 61 6.21 -47.96 2.69
C GLU A 61 5.52 -46.69 2.17
N ALA A 62 4.96 -46.73 0.96
CA ALA A 62 4.15 -45.62 0.45
C ALA A 62 2.89 -45.39 1.29
N ILE A 63 2.27 -46.48 1.77
CA ILE A 63 1.10 -46.41 2.66
C ILE A 63 1.47 -45.84 4.03
N ARG A 64 2.62 -46.24 4.60
CA ARG A 64 3.13 -45.65 5.86
C ARG A 64 3.34 -44.14 5.76
N ARG A 65 3.92 -43.66 4.66
CA ARG A 65 4.07 -42.21 4.41
C ARG A 65 2.72 -41.49 4.34
N LYS A 66 1.72 -42.12 3.73
CA LYS A 66 0.35 -41.57 3.66
C LYS A 66 -0.28 -41.46 5.06
N ILE A 67 -0.10 -42.47 5.92
CA ILE A 67 -0.52 -42.41 7.34
C ILE A 67 0.12 -41.21 8.06
N ASP A 68 1.42 -41.00 7.88
CA ASP A 68 2.12 -39.88 8.51
C ASP A 68 1.62 -38.51 8.04
N ILE A 69 1.31 -38.38 6.75
CA ILE A 69 0.72 -37.16 6.18
C ILE A 69 -0.64 -36.88 6.82
N LEU A 70 -1.51 -37.89 6.90
CA LEU A 70 -2.86 -37.75 7.47
C LEU A 70 -2.82 -37.39 8.96
N ARG A 71 -1.88 -37.96 9.72
CA ARG A 71 -1.68 -37.60 11.14
C ARG A 71 -1.17 -36.16 11.32
N ARG A 72 -0.28 -35.69 10.45
CA ARG A 72 0.22 -34.29 10.49
C ARG A 72 -0.86 -33.28 10.09
N SER A 73 -1.69 -33.58 9.09
CA SER A 73 -2.81 -32.69 8.73
C SER A 73 -3.81 -32.57 9.85
N ARG A 74 -4.11 -33.68 10.57
CA ARG A 74 -4.94 -33.66 11.77
C ARG A 74 -4.35 -32.77 12.85
N TRP A 75 -3.07 -32.94 13.19
CA TRP A 75 -2.40 -32.09 14.18
C TRP A 75 -2.49 -30.60 13.83
N THR A 76 -2.34 -30.26 12.56
CA THR A 76 -2.47 -28.88 12.07
C THR A 76 -3.91 -28.37 12.20
N HIS A 77 -4.90 -29.22 11.98
CA HIS A 77 -6.32 -28.91 12.14
C HIS A 77 -6.71 -28.74 13.63
N GLU A 78 -6.27 -29.64 14.50
CA GLU A 78 -6.49 -29.54 15.95
C GLU A 78 -5.78 -28.33 16.57
N GLN A 79 -4.59 -27.96 16.06
CA GLN A 79 -3.97 -26.70 16.49
C GLN A 79 -4.73 -25.47 16.00
N THR A 80 -5.43 -25.54 14.86
CA THR A 80 -6.25 -24.40 14.38
C THR A 80 -7.57 -24.27 15.13
N THR A 81 -8.13 -25.34 15.69
CA THR A 81 -9.35 -25.29 16.50
C THR A 81 -9.14 -24.76 17.92
N LEU A 82 -7.89 -24.70 18.41
CA LEU A 82 -7.54 -24.05 19.68
C LEU A 82 -7.60 -22.51 19.62
N PHE A 83 -7.71 -21.93 18.43
CA PHE A 83 -7.86 -20.49 18.25
C PHE A 83 -9.32 -20.14 17.96
N PRO A 84 -9.84 -19.03 18.51
CA PRO A 84 -11.20 -18.61 18.23
C PRO A 84 -11.39 -18.40 16.72
N SER A 85 -12.36 -19.11 16.14
CA SER A 85 -12.75 -18.92 14.75
C SER A 85 -13.51 -17.60 14.63
N PHE A 86 -12.89 -16.58 14.06
CA PHE A 86 -13.60 -15.35 13.71
C PHE A 86 -14.44 -15.60 12.46
N THR A 87 -15.68 -15.09 12.43
CA THR A 87 -16.58 -15.13 11.26
C THR A 87 -15.93 -14.53 10.01
N ILE A 88 -14.93 -13.66 10.21
CA ILE A 88 -14.12 -13.06 9.15
C ILE A 88 -12.80 -13.83 9.10
N GLN A 89 -12.66 -14.72 8.11
CA GLN A 89 -11.36 -15.29 7.79
C GLN A 89 -10.47 -14.20 7.18
N PHE A 90 -9.33 -13.92 7.80
CA PHE A 90 -8.33 -13.07 7.20
C PHE A 90 -7.74 -13.80 5.98
N VAL A 91 -8.14 -13.36 4.79
CA VAL A 91 -7.51 -13.79 3.54
C VAL A 91 -6.44 -12.75 3.23
N PRO A 92 -5.13 -13.08 3.35
CA PRO A 92 -4.09 -12.17 2.91
C PRO A 92 -4.25 -11.92 1.41
N VAL A 93 -4.75 -10.74 1.06
CA VAL A 93 -4.78 -10.31 -0.33
C VAL A 93 -3.34 -10.07 -0.75
N PRO A 94 -2.84 -10.73 -1.81
CA PRO A 94 -1.51 -10.45 -2.32
C PRO A 94 -1.45 -8.96 -2.66
N ILE A 95 -0.57 -8.25 -1.96
CA ILE A 95 -0.30 -6.85 -2.26
C ILE A 95 0.23 -6.82 -3.70
N PRO A 96 -0.38 -6.06 -4.62
CA PRO A 96 0.18 -5.89 -5.94
C PRO A 96 1.63 -5.42 -5.76
N ILE A 97 2.59 -6.25 -6.17
CA ILE A 97 3.98 -5.84 -6.25
C ILE A 97 4.02 -4.87 -7.43
N GLU A 98 3.64 -3.62 -7.17
CA GLU A 98 3.93 -2.56 -8.11
C GLU A 98 5.45 -2.50 -8.23
N ASP A 99 5.92 -2.63 -9.47
CA ASP A 99 7.34 -2.56 -9.80
C ASP A 99 7.83 -1.16 -9.41
N TYR A 100 8.32 -1.02 -8.17
CA TYR A 100 8.65 0.26 -7.56
C TYR A 100 9.96 0.78 -8.16
N ARG A 101 9.84 1.41 -9.34
CA ARG A 101 10.97 1.94 -10.10
C ARG A 101 11.02 3.46 -9.96
N VAL A 102 11.84 3.92 -9.02
CA VAL A 102 12.12 5.35 -8.84
C VAL A 102 12.99 5.84 -10.02
N PRO A 103 12.63 6.94 -10.70
CA PRO A 103 13.46 7.50 -11.76
C PRO A 103 14.86 7.87 -11.27
N ARG A 104 15.88 7.63 -12.11
CA ARG A 104 17.28 7.98 -11.77
C ARG A 104 17.49 9.49 -11.68
N SER A 105 16.94 10.24 -12.65
CA SER A 105 17.06 11.70 -12.73
C SER A 105 16.31 12.40 -11.59
N PRO A 106 16.93 13.31 -10.82
CA PRO A 106 16.27 14.09 -9.79
C PRO A 106 15.06 14.87 -10.32
N PHE A 107 15.17 15.45 -11.52
CA PHE A 107 14.08 16.15 -12.19
C PHE A 107 12.85 15.24 -12.38
N SER A 108 13.04 14.05 -12.95
CA SER A 108 11.96 13.09 -13.17
C SER A 108 11.37 12.53 -11.87
N ARG A 109 12.14 12.50 -10.77
CA ARG A 109 11.61 12.08 -9.46
C ARG A 109 10.52 13.00 -8.93
N VAL A 110 10.59 14.31 -9.24
CA VAL A 110 9.55 15.26 -8.82
C VAL A 110 8.21 14.90 -9.45
N PHE A 111 8.17 14.72 -10.77
CA PHE A 111 6.93 14.41 -11.48
C PHE A 111 6.42 13.00 -11.17
N TRP A 112 7.33 12.05 -10.94
CA TRP A 112 6.97 10.74 -10.40
C TRP A 112 6.32 10.83 -9.01
N LEU A 113 6.87 11.64 -8.10
CA LEU A 113 6.25 11.90 -6.80
C LEU A 113 4.88 12.57 -6.95
N MET A 114 4.73 13.51 -7.89
CA MET A 114 3.44 14.15 -8.15
C MET A 114 2.38 13.12 -8.60
N ARG A 115 2.75 12.17 -9.47
CA ARG A 115 1.88 11.05 -9.86
C ARG A 115 1.51 10.18 -8.67
N LEU A 116 2.45 9.87 -7.78
CA LEU A 116 2.18 9.10 -6.56
C LEU A 116 1.23 9.83 -5.62
N LEU A 117 1.45 11.12 -5.36
CA LEU A 117 0.58 11.95 -4.55
C LEU A 117 -0.84 11.97 -5.13
N LYS A 118 -0.98 12.26 -6.43
CA LYS A 118 -2.29 12.24 -7.11
C LYS A 118 -2.95 10.88 -6.95
N ARG A 119 -2.26 9.79 -7.26
CA ARG A 119 -2.79 8.43 -7.16
C ARG A 119 -3.22 8.10 -5.73
N SER A 120 -2.42 8.47 -4.74
CA SER A 120 -2.74 8.25 -3.33
C SER A 120 -4.02 8.94 -2.88
N ILE A 121 -4.27 10.17 -3.38
CA ILE A 121 -5.48 10.94 -3.08
C ILE A 121 -6.74 10.25 -3.64
N HIS A 122 -6.68 9.60 -4.81
CA HIS A 122 -7.86 9.01 -5.46
C HIS A 122 -8.11 7.56 -5.06
N GLN A 123 -7.06 6.74 -4.98
CA GLN A 123 -7.20 5.28 -4.84
C GLN A 123 -6.20 4.67 -3.85
N GLY A 124 -5.32 5.47 -3.26
CA GLY A 124 -4.18 4.99 -2.49
C GLY A 124 -2.97 4.61 -3.34
N ALA A 125 -1.77 4.65 -2.76
CA ALA A 125 -0.53 4.31 -3.45
C ALA A 125 0.58 3.91 -2.49
N PHE A 126 1.51 3.08 -2.98
CA PHE A 126 2.79 2.85 -2.34
C PHE A 126 3.74 4.04 -2.60
N PHE A 127 4.20 4.67 -1.52
CA PHE A 127 5.25 5.70 -1.57
C PHE A 127 6.64 5.12 -1.38
N THR A 128 6.73 3.99 -0.71
CA THR A 128 7.90 3.12 -0.58
C THR A 128 7.42 1.67 -0.58
N PRO A 129 8.31 0.67 -0.74
CA PRO A 129 7.91 -0.74 -0.64
C PRO A 129 7.21 -1.10 0.68
N SER A 130 7.42 -0.30 1.74
CA SER A 130 6.87 -0.54 3.08
C SER A 130 5.82 0.50 3.51
N LEU A 131 5.46 1.46 2.66
CA LEU A 131 4.52 2.53 2.99
C LEU A 131 3.42 2.63 1.93
N TYR A 132 2.28 2.00 2.24
CA TYR A 132 1.03 2.24 1.54
C TYR A 132 0.25 3.37 2.22
N VAL A 133 -0.18 4.36 1.46
CA VAL A 133 -1.09 5.41 1.93
C VAL A 133 -2.42 5.18 1.24
N SER A 134 -3.43 4.73 1.98
CA SER A 134 -4.78 4.49 1.44
C SER A 134 -5.51 5.80 1.17
N ARG A 135 -6.50 5.77 0.29
CA ARG A 135 -7.42 6.91 0.06
C ARG A 135 -8.07 7.39 1.35
N GLU A 136 -8.38 6.47 2.26
CA GLU A 136 -9.03 6.75 3.54
C GLU A 136 -8.18 7.61 4.47
N VAL A 137 -6.85 7.58 4.31
CA VAL A 137 -5.94 8.49 5.04
C VAL A 137 -6.21 9.94 4.66
N TRP A 138 -6.50 10.21 3.38
CA TRP A 138 -6.84 11.55 2.88
C TRP A 138 -8.28 11.95 3.26
N MET A 139 -9.22 11.03 3.13
CA MET A 139 -10.66 11.25 3.31
C MET A 139 -11.16 10.94 4.74
N GLN A 140 -10.34 11.18 5.77
CA GLN A 140 -10.75 10.89 7.14
C GLN A 140 -11.80 11.89 7.65
N ASN A 141 -12.83 11.40 8.35
CA ASN A 141 -13.75 12.27 9.09
C ASN A 141 -12.97 13.20 10.05
N GLY A 142 -13.23 14.49 9.95
CA GLY A 142 -12.56 15.58 10.66
C GLY A 142 -11.11 15.84 10.25
N SER A 143 -10.67 15.39 9.06
CA SER A 143 -9.33 15.68 8.50
C SER A 143 -9.06 17.18 8.45
N GLY A 144 -10.06 17.95 8.00
CA GLY A 144 -9.99 19.41 7.92
C GLY A 144 -9.62 20.08 9.23
N ALA A 145 -10.03 19.54 10.38
CA ALA A 145 -9.72 20.11 11.70
C ALA A 145 -8.26 19.86 12.14
N SER A 146 -7.61 18.81 11.61
CA SER A 146 -6.22 18.47 11.94
C SER A 146 -5.23 19.23 11.07
N LEU A 147 -5.66 19.61 9.87
CA LEU A 147 -4.84 20.32 8.90
C LEU A 147 -4.99 21.83 9.05
N ARG A 148 -3.85 22.52 9.01
CA ARG A 148 -3.78 23.97 9.11
C ARG A 148 -3.73 24.60 7.72
N PHE A 149 -4.17 25.85 7.65
CA PHE A 149 -4.04 26.72 6.48
C PHE A 149 -4.68 26.15 5.20
N VAL A 150 -5.78 25.41 5.33
CA VAL A 150 -6.49 24.81 4.17
C VAL A 150 -6.90 25.89 3.15
N GLY A 151 -7.41 27.02 3.61
CA GLY A 151 -7.76 28.15 2.72
C GLY A 151 -6.56 28.69 1.93
N ALA A 152 -5.40 28.81 2.56
CA ALA A 152 -4.16 29.24 1.90
C ALA A 152 -3.74 28.27 0.78
N LYS A 153 -3.80 26.97 1.09
CA LYS A 153 -3.48 25.89 0.15
C LYS A 153 -4.45 25.84 -1.03
N ILE A 154 -5.75 26.05 -0.80
CA ILE A 154 -6.74 26.18 -1.88
C ILE A 154 -6.35 27.32 -2.81
N LYS A 155 -6.14 28.53 -2.27
CA LYS A 155 -5.75 29.70 -3.08
C LYS A 155 -4.48 29.43 -3.90
N TYR A 156 -3.46 28.86 -3.24
CA TYR A 156 -2.20 28.52 -3.89
C TYR A 156 -2.41 27.52 -5.04
N THR A 157 -3.10 26.41 -4.79
CA THR A 157 -3.31 25.35 -5.80
C THR A 157 -4.22 25.79 -6.94
N SER A 158 -5.30 26.54 -6.66
CA SER A 158 -6.16 27.08 -7.71
C SER A 158 -5.44 28.11 -8.58
N ALA A 159 -4.66 29.00 -7.97
CA ALA A 159 -3.90 30.01 -8.72
C ALA A 159 -2.76 29.37 -9.54
N LEU A 160 -2.16 28.29 -9.03
CA LEU A 160 -1.18 27.51 -9.77
C LEU A 160 -1.80 26.90 -11.03
N CYS A 161 -2.99 26.29 -10.94
CA CYS A 161 -3.72 25.81 -12.12
C CYS A 161 -3.95 26.93 -13.16
N SER A 162 -4.43 28.09 -12.71
CA SER A 162 -4.62 29.26 -13.59
C SER A 162 -3.33 29.75 -14.24
N ALA A 163 -2.18 29.60 -13.57
CA ALA A 163 -0.87 29.94 -14.15
C ALA A 163 -0.40 28.93 -15.21
N ILE A 164 -0.85 27.67 -15.14
CA ILE A 164 -0.51 26.61 -16.11
C ILE A 164 -1.38 26.70 -17.37
N GLU A 165 -2.62 27.18 -17.27
CA GLU A 165 -3.60 27.24 -18.37
C GLU A 165 -3.08 27.92 -19.66
N PRO A 166 -2.36 29.07 -19.63
CA PRO A 166 -1.80 29.67 -20.83
C PRO A 166 -0.76 28.76 -21.53
N LEU A 167 0.02 28.01 -20.75
CA LEU A 167 1.03 27.08 -21.28
C LEU A 167 0.35 25.89 -21.97
N GLN A 168 -0.75 25.37 -21.40
CA GLN A 168 -1.53 24.29 -22.01
C GLN A 168 -2.16 24.68 -23.34
N SER A 169 -2.48 25.97 -23.51
CA SER A 169 -3.07 26.51 -24.73
C SER A 169 -2.07 26.67 -25.87
N MET A 170 -0.78 26.46 -25.63
CA MET A 170 0.26 26.54 -26.66
C MET A 170 0.19 25.34 -27.62
N LYS A 171 -0.14 25.59 -28.88
CA LYS A 171 -0.24 24.56 -29.94
C LYS A 171 1.11 24.14 -30.53
N THR A 172 2.13 25.00 -30.44
CA THR A 172 3.43 24.79 -31.07
C THR A 172 4.56 25.16 -30.10
N LEU A 173 5.44 24.20 -29.82
CA LEU A 173 6.63 24.39 -28.97
C LEU A 173 7.87 24.83 -29.78
N GLY A 174 7.75 24.91 -31.11
CA GLY A 174 8.84 25.34 -32.00
C GLY A 174 9.14 26.84 -31.96
N ASP A 175 8.22 27.65 -31.43
CA ASP A 175 8.46 29.07 -31.15
C ASP A 175 9.20 29.20 -29.82
N ILE A 176 10.54 29.15 -29.90
CA ILE A 176 11.44 29.10 -28.76
C ILE A 176 11.31 30.37 -27.91
N GLU A 177 11.29 31.56 -28.53
CA GLU A 177 11.18 32.84 -27.82
C GLU A 177 9.87 32.94 -27.06
N LYS A 178 8.75 32.60 -27.70
CA LYS A 178 7.44 32.62 -27.04
C LYS A 178 7.36 31.61 -25.90
N THR A 179 7.91 30.41 -26.11
CA THR A 179 7.95 29.36 -25.08
C THR A 179 8.75 29.82 -23.86
N GLU A 180 9.93 30.42 -24.09
CA GLU A 180 10.75 31.00 -23.04
C GLU A 180 9.98 32.08 -22.24
N VAL A 181 9.33 33.02 -22.93
CA VAL A 181 8.56 34.10 -22.29
C VAL A 181 7.46 33.54 -21.38
N HIS A 182 6.70 32.55 -21.86
CA HIS A 182 5.64 31.95 -21.04
C HIS A 182 6.20 31.16 -19.84
N LEU A 183 7.31 30.44 -20.00
CA LEU A 183 7.95 29.72 -18.90
C LEU A 183 8.51 30.67 -17.84
N ARG A 184 9.17 31.76 -18.23
CA ARG A 184 9.64 32.79 -17.29
C ARG A 184 8.49 33.42 -16.51
N ARG A 185 7.41 33.77 -17.22
CA ARG A 185 6.20 34.31 -16.58
C ARG A 185 5.62 33.33 -15.55
N PHE A 186 5.58 32.04 -15.89
CA PHE A 186 5.14 31.02 -14.93
C PHE A 186 6.06 30.94 -13.70
N VAL A 187 7.38 30.96 -13.91
CA VAL A 187 8.38 30.94 -12.83
C VAL A 187 8.18 32.10 -11.85
N ASP A 188 7.93 33.30 -12.36
CA ASP A 188 7.72 34.50 -11.55
C ASP A 188 6.40 34.41 -10.77
N ILE A 189 5.31 34.03 -11.45
CA ILE A 189 4.00 33.84 -10.80
C ILE A 189 4.09 32.77 -9.70
N GLU A 190 4.71 31.62 -9.97
CA GLU A 190 4.84 30.54 -8.98
C GLU A 190 5.58 31.02 -7.74
N ARG A 191 6.65 31.80 -7.93
CA ARG A 191 7.44 32.37 -6.83
C ARG A 191 6.63 33.31 -5.95
N GLU A 192 5.80 34.17 -6.55
CA GLU A 192 4.89 35.06 -5.82
C GLU A 192 3.82 34.28 -5.05
N LEU A 193 3.23 33.26 -5.69
CA LEU A 193 2.26 32.37 -5.07
C LEU A 193 2.88 31.61 -3.88
N ARG A 194 4.12 31.13 -4.04
CA ARG A 194 4.91 30.48 -2.99
C ARG A 194 5.14 31.41 -1.81
N SER A 195 5.64 32.61 -2.07
CA SER A 195 5.91 33.62 -1.04
C SER A 195 4.64 33.95 -0.25
N THR A 196 3.51 34.09 -0.96
CA THR A 196 2.21 34.31 -0.32
C THR A 196 1.82 33.14 0.59
N LEU A 197 1.93 31.90 0.10
CA LEU A 197 1.65 30.70 0.90
C LEU A 197 2.56 30.62 2.13
N ASP A 198 3.86 30.83 1.98
CA ASP A 198 4.83 30.77 3.07
C ASP A 198 4.57 31.85 4.13
N SER A 199 4.13 33.03 3.71
CA SER A 199 3.69 34.10 4.62
C SER A 199 2.43 33.73 5.38
N GLU A 200 1.41 33.15 4.71
CA GLU A 200 0.15 32.74 5.35
C GLU A 200 0.36 31.54 6.31
N ILE A 201 1.31 30.64 6.03
CA ILE A 201 1.66 29.51 6.90
C ILE A 201 2.60 29.94 8.06
N GLY A 202 3.18 31.14 8.01
CA GLY A 202 4.10 31.65 9.03
C GLY A 202 5.50 31.03 8.96
N ARG A 203 5.93 30.59 7.77
CA ARG A 203 7.31 30.12 7.52
C ARG A 203 8.29 31.29 7.34
N VAL A 204 7.80 32.47 6.97
CA VAL A 204 8.59 33.71 6.94
C VAL A 204 8.57 34.33 8.33
N LYS A 205 9.73 34.46 8.97
CA LYS A 205 9.94 34.94 10.36
C LYS A 205 9.69 36.44 10.58
N ASP A 206 9.07 37.15 9.64
CA ASP A 206 8.91 38.60 9.73
C ASP A 206 7.44 39.01 9.87
N ALA A 207 6.99 39.15 11.11
CA ALA A 207 6.10 40.23 11.57
C ALA A 207 5.69 40.01 13.03
N LYS A 208 5.92 41.04 13.86
CA LYS A 208 5.50 41.15 15.27
C LYS A 208 4.04 40.71 15.45
N GLN A 209 3.82 39.64 16.22
CA GLN A 209 2.46 39.22 16.59
C GLN A 209 1.80 40.25 17.52
N PRO A 210 0.59 40.76 17.21
CA PRO A 210 -0.22 41.48 18.17
C PRO A 210 -0.85 40.49 19.16
N LYS A 211 -0.59 40.71 20.46
CA LYS A 211 -1.22 39.97 21.57
C LYS A 211 -2.75 40.01 21.41
N LYS A 212 -3.40 38.85 21.28
CA LYS A 212 -4.87 38.75 21.33
C LYS A 212 -5.35 37.92 22.51
N SER A 213 -6.38 38.49 23.12
CA SER A 213 -7.12 38.14 24.33
C SER A 213 -7.60 36.69 24.41
N VAL A 214 -7.53 36.12 25.62
CA VAL A 214 -7.77 34.71 25.98
C VAL A 214 -9.26 34.40 26.27
N TRP A 215 -10.18 35.37 26.23
CA TRP A 215 -11.52 35.18 26.81
C TRP A 215 -12.68 34.84 25.84
N GLY A 216 -12.40 34.49 24.57
CA GLY A 216 -13.45 34.28 23.55
C GLY A 216 -13.63 32.86 23.00
N THR A 217 -12.92 31.85 23.51
CA THR A 217 -12.59 30.63 22.74
C THR A 217 -13.45 29.38 22.96
N LEU A 218 -14.53 29.42 23.74
CA LEU A 218 -15.25 28.18 24.09
C LEU A 218 -16.61 27.94 23.39
N THR A 219 -17.23 28.93 22.74
CA THR A 219 -18.54 28.72 22.07
C THR A 219 -18.50 28.69 20.54
N LYS A 220 -17.37 29.02 19.89
CA LYS A 220 -17.24 29.02 18.41
C LYS A 220 -16.75 27.71 17.80
N LYS A 221 -16.41 26.71 18.61
CA LYS A 221 -15.77 25.48 18.10
C LYS A 221 -16.72 24.59 17.29
N ALA A 222 -18.00 24.47 17.64
CA ALA A 222 -18.90 23.52 16.96
C ALA A 222 -19.30 23.93 15.52
N LYS A 223 -19.49 25.23 15.23
CA LYS A 223 -19.83 25.70 13.86
C LYS A 223 -18.63 25.76 12.91
N SER A 224 -17.40 25.75 13.43
CA SER A 224 -16.18 25.76 12.61
C SER A 224 -15.91 24.40 11.94
N TRP A 225 -16.49 23.31 12.44
CA TRP A 225 -16.08 21.95 12.05
C TRP A 225 -16.64 21.55 10.69
N ALA A 226 -17.94 21.81 10.44
CA ALA A 226 -18.57 21.48 9.16
C ALA A 226 -18.01 22.28 7.98
N HIS A 227 -17.72 23.58 8.17
CA HIS A 227 -17.14 24.41 7.12
C HIS A 227 -15.68 24.05 6.81
N GLN A 228 -14.92 23.55 7.78
CA GLN A 228 -13.51 23.24 7.58
C GLN A 228 -13.30 21.88 6.89
N GLU A 229 -14.23 20.93 7.08
CA GLU A 229 -14.22 19.62 6.41
C GLU A 229 -14.55 19.76 4.92
N SER A 230 -15.60 20.50 4.55
CA SER A 230 -15.93 20.78 3.14
C SER A 230 -14.80 21.50 2.40
N ASN A 231 -14.01 22.31 3.11
CA ASN A 231 -12.88 23.03 2.51
C ASN A 231 -11.71 22.11 2.18
N TYR A 232 -11.52 21.00 2.90
CA TYR A 232 -10.38 20.12 2.61
C TYR A 232 -10.60 19.29 1.35
N ASP A 233 -11.82 18.83 1.08
CA ASP A 233 -12.15 18.14 -0.17
C ASP A 233 -11.91 19.04 -1.39
N VAL A 234 -12.26 20.34 -1.27
CA VAL A 234 -11.93 21.36 -2.26
C VAL A 234 -10.41 21.51 -2.43
N CYS A 235 -9.66 21.51 -1.32
CA CYS A 235 -8.20 21.54 -1.35
C CYS A 235 -7.61 20.31 -2.08
N LEU A 236 -8.12 19.11 -1.81
CA LEU A 236 -7.68 17.88 -2.49
C LEU A 236 -8.03 17.90 -3.98
N THR A 237 -9.18 18.46 -4.34
CA THR A 237 -9.60 18.62 -5.75
C THR A 237 -8.63 19.52 -6.51
N TRP A 238 -8.30 20.69 -5.95
CA TRP A 238 -7.33 21.61 -6.57
C TRP A 238 -5.91 21.06 -6.56
N ALA A 239 -5.49 20.38 -5.48
CA ALA A 239 -4.19 19.73 -5.42
C ALA A 239 -4.07 18.62 -6.48
N SER A 240 -5.09 17.77 -6.62
CA SER A 240 -5.17 16.73 -7.65
C SER A 240 -5.01 17.33 -9.05
N ARG A 241 -5.77 18.40 -9.34
CA ARG A 241 -5.71 19.11 -10.62
C ARG A 241 -4.32 19.70 -10.88
N ALA A 242 -3.75 20.39 -9.90
CA ALA A 242 -2.40 20.96 -10.00
C ALA A 242 -1.31 19.89 -10.25
N LEU A 243 -1.41 18.75 -9.58
CA LEU A 243 -0.50 17.61 -9.77
C LEU A 243 -0.59 17.04 -11.19
N GLU A 244 -1.80 16.98 -11.76
CA GLU A 244 -2.05 16.51 -13.11
C GLU A 244 -1.57 17.51 -14.17
N GLU A 245 -1.97 18.78 -14.04
CA GLU A 245 -1.62 19.82 -15.01
C GLU A 245 -0.10 20.07 -15.01
N GLY A 246 0.56 19.97 -13.85
CA GLY A 246 2.00 20.09 -13.73
C GLY A 246 2.79 19.00 -14.48
N GLN A 247 2.18 17.88 -14.86
CA GLN A 247 2.83 16.87 -15.73
C GLN A 247 3.18 17.44 -17.12
N LEU A 248 2.60 18.59 -17.50
CA LEU A 248 2.99 19.33 -18.71
C LEU A 248 4.50 19.59 -18.77
N PHE A 249 5.11 20.02 -17.66
CA PHE A 249 6.52 20.42 -17.64
C PHE A 249 7.48 19.25 -17.86
N GLU A 250 7.15 18.05 -17.36
CA GLU A 250 7.93 16.85 -17.68
C GLU A 250 7.87 16.51 -19.17
N ARG A 251 6.66 16.57 -19.76
CA ARG A 251 6.46 16.32 -21.20
C ARG A 251 7.26 17.31 -22.05
N TRP A 252 7.25 18.59 -21.70
CA TRP A 252 8.02 19.62 -22.40
C TRP A 252 9.52 19.40 -22.25
N HIS A 253 9.99 19.05 -21.05
CA HIS A 253 11.40 18.75 -20.83
C HIS A 253 11.85 17.56 -21.68
N ILE A 254 11.06 16.48 -21.73
CA ILE A 254 11.36 15.32 -22.58
C ILE A 254 11.43 15.74 -24.06
N TYR A 255 10.47 16.54 -24.53
CA TYR A 255 10.45 17.05 -25.90
C TYR A 255 11.72 17.83 -26.25
N PHE A 256 12.08 18.84 -25.46
CA PHE A 256 13.27 19.66 -25.73
C PHE A 256 14.58 18.87 -25.54
N ALA A 257 14.65 17.97 -24.56
CA ALA A 257 15.82 17.12 -24.36
C ALA A 257 16.04 16.14 -25.53
N GLN A 258 14.95 15.65 -26.13
CA GLN A 258 15.02 14.83 -27.34
C GLN A 258 15.45 15.66 -28.56
N ALA A 259 14.96 16.89 -28.70
CA ALA A 259 15.27 17.77 -29.83
C ALA A 259 16.77 18.13 -29.92
N VAL A 260 17.49 18.11 -28.79
CA VAL A 260 18.93 18.43 -28.74
C VAL A 260 19.83 17.20 -28.65
N LYS A 261 19.24 15.99 -28.69
CA LYS A 261 20.00 14.75 -28.56
C LYS A 261 20.93 14.58 -29.76
N GLY A 262 22.25 14.61 -29.52
CA GLY A 262 23.27 14.49 -30.56
C GLY A 262 23.58 15.80 -31.31
N VAL A 263 22.99 16.93 -30.89
CA VAL A 263 23.29 18.26 -31.42
C VAL A 263 24.37 18.92 -30.57
N SER A 264 25.46 19.35 -31.19
CA SER A 264 26.53 20.11 -30.52
C SER A 264 27.08 21.21 -31.45
N PRO A 265 27.04 22.49 -31.03
CA PRO A 265 26.54 23.00 -29.75
C PRO A 265 25.00 23.01 -29.68
N VAL A 266 24.46 22.89 -28.46
CA VAL A 266 23.01 23.01 -28.22
C VAL A 266 22.58 24.47 -28.48
N PRO A 267 21.47 24.71 -29.21
CA PRO A 267 20.95 26.07 -29.40
C PRO A 267 20.67 26.78 -28.07
N PRO A 268 21.19 28.01 -27.85
CA PRO A 268 21.08 28.71 -26.57
C PRO A 268 19.64 28.83 -26.03
N GLY A 269 18.67 29.10 -26.91
CA GLY A 269 17.27 29.21 -26.50
C GLY A 269 16.68 27.89 -26.00
N ILE A 270 17.09 26.74 -26.56
CA ILE A 270 16.62 25.43 -26.08
C ILE A 270 17.28 25.09 -24.74
N GLN A 271 18.57 25.40 -24.57
CA GLN A 271 19.26 25.20 -23.29
C GLN A 271 18.56 25.99 -22.17
N LEU A 272 18.23 27.25 -22.44
CA LEU A 272 17.53 28.11 -21.49
C LEU A 272 16.13 27.59 -21.13
N ILE A 273 15.38 27.05 -22.09
CA ILE A 273 14.09 26.38 -21.83
C ILE A 273 14.28 25.17 -20.92
N LEU A 274 15.30 24.34 -21.17
CA LEU A 274 15.60 23.18 -20.33
C LEU A 274 15.92 23.60 -18.88
N ASP A 275 16.72 24.65 -18.71
CA ASP A 275 17.08 25.20 -17.41
C ASP A 275 15.84 25.75 -16.67
N LEU A 276 14.95 26.48 -17.37
CA LEU A 276 13.69 26.97 -16.81
C LEU A 276 12.78 25.81 -16.38
N LEU A 277 12.66 24.76 -17.19
CA LEU A 277 11.85 23.59 -16.85
C LEU A 277 12.39 22.88 -15.61
N GLN A 278 13.72 22.72 -15.50
CA GLN A 278 14.34 22.16 -14.29
C GLN A 278 14.05 23.01 -13.06
N TYR A 279 14.16 24.34 -13.18
CA TYR A 279 13.84 25.27 -12.10
C TYR A 279 12.37 25.17 -11.67
N ILE A 280 11.44 25.08 -12.62
CA ILE A 280 10.01 24.82 -12.36
C ILE A 280 9.82 23.50 -11.60
N GLY A 281 10.54 22.43 -11.99
CA GLY A 281 10.52 21.17 -11.25
C GLY A 281 10.92 21.35 -9.78
N VAL A 282 11.96 22.14 -9.50
CA VAL A 282 12.38 22.45 -8.13
C VAL A 282 11.30 23.23 -7.37
N GLN A 283 10.67 24.22 -8.00
CA GLN A 283 9.56 25.00 -7.43
C GLN A 283 8.34 24.14 -7.06
N LEU A 284 7.93 23.25 -7.98
CA LEU A 284 6.82 22.32 -7.74
C LEU A 284 7.14 21.32 -6.63
N TYR A 285 8.40 20.89 -6.52
CA TYR A 285 8.84 20.02 -5.43
C TYR A 285 8.82 20.73 -4.08
N SER A 286 9.62 21.80 -3.92
CA SER A 286 9.77 22.57 -2.67
C SER A 286 8.44 23.10 -2.15
N GLY A 287 7.51 23.18 -3.09
CA GLY A 287 6.21 23.72 -2.91
C GLY A 287 5.06 22.77 -2.79
N LEU A 288 4.45 22.47 -3.94
CA LEU A 288 3.27 21.62 -4.04
C LEU A 288 3.51 20.26 -3.39
N CYS A 289 4.63 19.61 -3.70
CA CYS A 289 4.91 18.28 -3.17
C CYS A 289 5.21 18.32 -1.67
N VAL A 290 6.06 19.24 -1.21
CA VAL A 290 6.46 19.32 0.21
C VAL A 290 5.27 19.59 1.13
N PHE A 291 4.35 20.49 0.79
CA PHE A 291 3.20 20.73 1.67
C PHE A 291 2.24 19.53 1.68
N LEU A 292 2.03 18.87 0.53
CA LEU A 292 1.18 17.67 0.47
C LEU A 292 1.79 16.51 1.25
N LEU A 293 3.11 16.33 1.18
CA LEU A 293 3.83 15.34 2.00
C LEU A 293 3.71 15.64 3.50
N HIS A 294 3.73 16.92 3.88
CA HIS A 294 3.53 17.31 5.27
C HIS A 294 2.10 16.99 5.75
N ASP A 295 1.08 17.32 4.95
CA ASP A 295 -0.31 16.98 5.25
C ASP A 295 -0.51 15.47 5.32
N MET A 296 0.06 14.73 4.37
CA MET A 296 0.05 13.27 4.35
C MET A 296 0.62 12.69 5.64
N THR A 297 1.77 13.18 6.09
CA THR A 297 2.43 12.72 7.32
C THR A 297 1.52 12.88 8.54
N MET A 298 0.95 14.08 8.71
CA MET A 298 0.00 14.38 9.79
C MET A 298 -1.25 13.49 9.74
N LEU A 299 -1.75 13.21 8.54
CA LEU A 299 -2.92 12.36 8.35
C LEU A 299 -2.62 10.89 8.62
N VAL A 300 -1.46 10.37 8.21
CA VAL A 300 -1.02 9.00 8.49
C VAL A 300 -0.91 8.79 10.00
N GLU A 301 -0.23 9.69 10.72
CA GLU A 301 -0.10 9.62 12.18
C GLU A 301 -1.48 9.60 12.86
N ARG A 302 -2.37 10.49 12.42
CA ARG A 302 -3.75 10.55 12.93
C ARG A 302 -4.52 9.25 12.65
N TYR A 303 -4.39 8.71 11.45
CA TYR A 303 -5.06 7.47 11.04
C TYR A 303 -4.58 6.30 11.91
N GLN A 304 -3.27 6.14 12.09
CA GLN A 304 -2.67 5.13 12.95
C GLN A 304 -3.16 5.25 14.40
N CYS A 305 -3.21 6.46 14.96
CA CYS A 305 -3.75 6.69 16.31
C CYS A 305 -5.22 6.28 16.43
N LYS A 306 -6.04 6.55 15.40
CA LYS A 306 -7.45 6.10 15.36
C LYS A 306 -7.54 4.58 15.29
N CYS A 307 -6.74 3.93 14.45
CA CYS A 307 -6.70 2.47 14.35
C CYS A 307 -6.34 1.83 15.70
N GLN A 308 -5.30 2.32 16.37
CA GLN A 308 -4.90 1.84 17.70
C GLN A 308 -6.02 1.97 18.73
N LYS A 309 -6.70 3.15 18.76
CA LYS A 309 -7.84 3.38 19.66
C LYS A 309 -9.02 2.46 19.36
N SER A 310 -9.31 2.19 18.09
CA SER A 310 -10.38 1.27 17.70
C SER A 310 -10.05 -0.17 18.10
N VAL A 311 -8.82 -0.63 17.84
CA VAL A 311 -8.36 -1.97 18.24
C VAL A 311 -8.41 -2.13 19.76
N ALA A 312 -7.93 -1.15 20.52
CA ALA A 312 -7.97 -1.19 21.98
C ALA A 312 -9.39 -1.24 22.58
N ARG A 313 -10.41 -0.81 21.84
CA ARG A 313 -11.82 -0.95 22.25
C ARG A 313 -12.42 -2.31 21.91
N LEU A 314 -11.91 -2.96 20.86
CA LEU A 314 -12.41 -4.23 20.35
C LEU A 314 -11.74 -5.42 21.05
N LEU A 315 -10.49 -5.26 21.46
CA LEU A 315 -9.81 -6.25 22.28
C LEU A 315 -10.29 -6.12 23.73
N PRO A 316 -10.67 -7.22 24.40
CA PRO A 316 -11.02 -7.18 25.81
C PRO A 316 -9.80 -6.73 26.62
N VAL A 317 -9.80 -5.47 27.05
CA VAL A 317 -8.85 -4.98 28.03
C VAL A 317 -9.31 -5.48 29.39
N GLU A 318 -9.03 -6.74 29.69
CA GLU A 318 -8.92 -7.28 31.05
C GLU A 318 -8.34 -8.70 31.00
N SER A 319 -7.01 -8.79 31.03
CA SER A 319 -6.39 -9.79 31.89
C SER A 319 -5.69 -8.99 32.99
N ARG A 320 -6.43 -8.72 34.07
CA ARG A 320 -5.75 -8.74 35.37
C ARG A 320 -5.24 -10.16 35.49
N LEU A 321 -3.97 -10.37 35.13
CA LEU A 321 -3.22 -11.50 35.63
C LEU A 321 -3.37 -11.40 37.14
N GLU A 322 -4.26 -12.21 37.70
CA GLU A 322 -4.39 -12.37 39.13
C GLU A 322 -2.99 -12.62 39.63
N SER A 323 -2.45 -11.64 40.36
CA SER A 323 -1.24 -11.83 41.15
C SER A 323 -1.55 -13.02 42.03
N GLY A 324 -0.90 -14.15 41.74
CA GLY A 324 -1.05 -15.37 42.50
C GLY A 324 -0.93 -15.03 43.98
N GLY A 325 -2.08 -15.03 44.65
CA GLY A 325 -2.14 -14.95 46.09
C GLY A 325 -1.50 -16.21 46.60
N ALA A 326 -0.21 -16.13 46.91
CA ALA A 326 0.43 -17.04 47.82
C ALA A 326 -0.19 -16.79 49.20
N SER A 327 -1.35 -17.40 49.45
CA SER A 327 -1.85 -17.63 50.80
C SER A 327 -1.30 -18.97 51.27
N SER A 328 -0.22 -18.85 52.05
CA SER A 328 0.10 -19.56 53.30
C SER A 328 -0.42 -20.98 53.50
#